data_AF-A0A918RHB6-F1
#
_entry.id   AF-A0A918RHB6-F1
#
_cell.length_a   1.000
_cell.length_b   1.000
_cell.length_c   1.000
_cell.angle_alpha   90.00
_cell.angle_beta   90.00
_cell.angle_gamma   90.00
#
_symmetry.space_group_name_H-M   'P 1'
#
loop_
_entity.id
_entity.type
_entity.pdbx_description
1 polymer ?
#
loop_
_entity_poly.entity_id
_entity_poly.type
_entity_poly.pdbx_seq_one_letter_code
_entity_poly.pdbx_strand_id
1 'polypeptide(L)'
;MRRPHRYHRRLLRVFYLSAHIAARFCPKSNNFYDRKRAEGKSHKQAILALARRHLDVLWALIRDQRQWTARPPQPGLTSTA
;
A
#
# COMPACT_ATOMS: atom_id res chain seq x y z
N MET A 1 -3.72 30.98 -9.15
CA MET A 1 -4.02 29.67 -8.51
C MET A 1 -2.73 28.96 -8.10
N ARG A 2 -2.30 29.10 -6.84
CA ARG A 2 -1.14 28.36 -6.31
C ARG A 2 -1.49 26.88 -6.19
N ARG A 3 -0.89 26.05 -7.03
CA ARG A 3 -1.04 24.59 -6.95
C ARG A 3 -0.18 24.09 -5.79
N PRO A 4 -0.74 23.54 -4.71
CA PRO A 4 0.06 23.07 -3.59
C PRO A 4 0.95 21.90 -4.03
N HIS A 5 2.26 22.10 -3.93
CA HIS A 5 3.32 21.15 -4.29
C HIS A 5 3.65 20.21 -3.11
N ARG A 6 2.63 19.70 -2.39
CA ARG A 6 2.86 18.86 -1.20
C ARG A 6 3.14 17.39 -1.52
N TYR A 7 2.80 16.92 -2.72
CA TYR A 7 2.95 15.52 -3.09
C TYR A 7 3.20 15.33 -4.59
N HIS A 8 3.97 14.30 -4.93
CA HIS A 8 4.26 13.95 -6.31
C HIS A 8 3.08 13.24 -6.96
N ARG A 9 2.35 13.93 -7.85
CA ARG A 9 1.11 13.43 -8.47
C ARG A 9 1.32 12.18 -9.32
N ARG A 10 2.46 12.06 -10.01
CA ARG A 10 2.77 10.88 -10.81
C ARG A 10 2.92 9.64 -9.92
N LEU A 11 3.58 9.81 -8.77
CA LEU A 11 3.78 8.72 -7.81
C LEU A 11 2.43 8.26 -7.24
N LEU A 12 1.58 9.22 -6.84
CA LEU A 12 0.22 8.92 -6.39
C LEU A 12 -0.56 8.14 -7.46
N ARG A 13 -0.49 8.55 -8.72
CA ARG A 13 -1.19 7.90 -9.84
C ARG A 13 -0.71 6.46 -10.05
N VAL A 14 0.60 6.22 -10.00
CA VAL A 14 1.18 4.87 -10.13
C VAL A 14 0.67 3.95 -9.01
N PHE A 15 0.73 4.41 -7.75
CA PHE A 15 0.22 3.62 -6.64
C PHE A 15 -1.30 3.43 -6.66
N TYR A 16 -2.05 4.43 -7.15
CA TYR A 16 -3.49 4.31 -7.32
C TYR A 16 -3.84 3.21 -8.33
N LEU A 17 -3.18 3.18 -9.49
CA LEU A 17 -3.38 2.15 -10.51
C LEU A 17 -2.96 0.77 -10.01
N SER A 18 -1.79 0.67 -9.37
CA SER A 18 -1.31 -0.57 -8.75
C SER A 18 -2.30 -1.11 -7.71
N ALA A 19 -2.79 -0.25 -6.82
CA ALA A 19 -3.77 -0.62 -5.79
C ALA A 19 -5.11 -1.04 -6.41
N HIS A 20 -5.55 -0.37 -7.48
CA HIS A 20 -6.79 -0.72 -8.18
C HIS A 20 -6.72 -2.13 -8.80
N ILE A 21 -5.61 -2.48 -9.45
CA ILE A 21 -5.39 -3.84 -9.97
C ILE A 21 -5.25 -4.84 -8.82
N ALA A 22 -4.48 -4.53 -7.78
CA ALA A 22 -4.31 -5.43 -6.64
C ALA A 22 -5.63 -5.72 -5.91
N ALA A 23 -6.54 -4.74 -5.81
CA ALA A 23 -7.87 -4.95 -5.24
C ALA A 23 -8.70 -5.97 -6.01
N ARG A 24 -8.45 -6.15 -7.32
CA ARG A 24 -9.17 -7.11 -8.17
C ARG A 24 -8.53 -8.49 -8.17
N PHE A 25 -7.20 -8.57 -8.22
CA PHE A 25 -6.49 -9.84 -8.46
C PHE A 25 -5.90 -10.48 -7.19
N CYS A 26 -5.71 -9.72 -6.11
CA CYS A 26 -5.14 -10.26 -4.87
C CYS A 26 -6.22 -10.35 -3.78
N PRO A 27 -6.56 -11.54 -3.26
CA PRO A 27 -7.62 -11.71 -2.26
C PRO A 27 -7.31 -10.96 -0.95
N LYS A 28 -6.03 -10.84 -0.57
CA LYS A 28 -5.61 -10.10 0.63
C LYS A 28 -5.82 -8.59 0.51
N SER A 29 -5.66 -8.05 -0.70
CA SER A 29 -5.91 -6.64 -1.01
C SER A 29 -7.41 -6.37 -1.20
N ASN A 30 -8.15 -7.33 -1.79
CA ASN A 30 -9.59 -7.27 -1.93
C ASN A 30 -10.29 -7.22 -0.56
N ASN A 31 -9.98 -8.16 0.35
CA ASN A 31 -10.54 -8.16 1.71
C ASN A 31 -10.28 -6.84 2.46
N PHE A 32 -9.11 -6.22 2.24
CA PHE A 32 -8.83 -4.91 2.82
C PHE A 32 -9.69 -3.80 2.21
N TYR A 33 -9.84 -3.80 0.88
CA TYR A 33 -10.69 -2.87 0.17
C TYR A 33 -12.17 -3.00 0.60
N ASP A 34 -12.69 -4.22 0.68
CA ASP A 34 -14.06 -4.49 1.11
C ASP A 34 -14.29 -4.08 2.56
N ARG A 35 -13.34 -4.37 3.45
CA ARG A 35 -13.40 -3.85 4.83
C ARG A 35 -13.47 -2.33 4.86
N LYS A 36 -12.70 -1.63 4.02
CA LYS A 36 -12.76 -0.16 3.93
C LYS A 36 -14.07 0.33 3.33
N ARG A 37 -14.71 -0.42 2.42
CA ARG A 37 -16.06 -0.13 1.91
C ARG A 37 -17.13 -0.34 2.97
N ALA A 38 -17.01 -1.39 3.79
CA ALA A 38 -17.89 -1.66 4.92
C ALA A 38 -17.79 -0.60 6.03
N GLU A 39 -16.61 -0.01 6.22
CA GLU A 39 -16.41 1.17 7.09
C GLU A 39 -17.10 2.46 6.56
N GLY A 40 -17.83 2.39 5.44
CA GLY A 40 -18.53 3.54 4.84
C GLY A 40 -17.66 4.44 3.97
N LYS A 41 -16.40 4.06 3.68
CA LYS A 41 -15.50 4.90 2.87
C LYS A 41 -15.87 4.84 1.39
N SER A 42 -15.72 5.97 0.72
CA SER A 42 -15.86 6.07 -0.74
C SER A 42 -14.84 5.15 -1.43
N HIS A 43 -15.17 4.64 -2.62
CA HIS A 43 -14.27 3.85 -3.46
C HIS A 43 -12.88 4.50 -3.61
N LYS A 44 -12.84 5.81 -3.87
CA LYS A 44 -11.59 6.57 -3.99
C LYS A 44 -10.78 6.53 -2.69
N GLN A 45 -11.44 6.67 -1.54
CA GLN A 45 -10.79 6.63 -0.23
C GLN A 45 -10.28 5.21 0.10
N ALA A 46 -11.05 4.18 -0.24
CA ALA A 46 -10.65 2.79 -0.06
C ALA A 46 -9.40 2.44 -0.90
N ILE A 47 -9.36 2.86 -2.17
CA ILE A 47 -8.17 2.68 -3.01
C ILE A 47 -7.00 3.50 -2.49
N LEU A 48 -7.22 4.75 -2.07
CA LEU A 48 -6.14 5.58 -1.52
C LEU A 48 -5.55 4.98 -0.22
N ALA A 49 -6.40 4.39 0.63
CA ALA A 49 -5.95 3.67 1.82
C ALA A 49 -5.14 2.42 1.46
N LEU A 50 -5.55 1.68 0.41
CA LEU A 50 -4.80 0.53 -0.09
C LEU A 50 -3.45 0.95 -0.71
N ALA A 51 -3.44 2.03 -1.49
CA ALA A 51 -2.24 2.62 -2.08
C ALA A 51 -1.25 3.08 -1.00
N ARG A 52 -1.74 3.67 0.09
CA ARG A 52 -0.93 4.02 1.27
C ARG A 52 -0.25 2.78 1.85
N ARG A 53 -1.01 1.70 2.05
CA ARG A 53 -0.49 0.43 2.56
C ARG A 53 0.59 -0.17 1.66
N HIS A 54 0.44 -0.08 0.34
CA HIS A 54 1.48 -0.52 -0.60
C HIS A 54 2.78 0.28 -0.43
N LEU A 55 2.65 1.60 -0.25
CA LEU A 55 3.79 2.48 -0.01
C LEU A 55 4.47 2.18 1.33
N ASP A 56 3.70 1.90 2.39
CA ASP A 56 4.26 1.52 3.69
C ASP A 56 5.07 0.21 3.62
N VAL A 57 4.57 -0.78 2.86
CA VAL A 57 5.31 -2.04 2.61
C VAL A 57 6.58 -1.78 1.81
N LEU A 58 6.49 -1.02 0.71
CA LEU A 58 7.66 -0.69 -0.10
C LEU A 58 8.71 0.06 0.72
N TRP A 59 8.28 1.01 1.54
CA TRP A 59 9.18 1.76 2.41
C TRP A 59 9.84 0.86 3.46
N ALA A 60 9.11 -0.08 4.05
CA ALA A 60 9.69 -1.07 4.96
C ALA A 60 10.74 -1.96 4.26
N LEU A 61 10.46 -2.42 3.04
CA LEU A 61 11.42 -3.24 2.27
C LEU A 61 12.71 -2.47 1.95
N ILE A 62 12.58 -1.20 1.53
CA ILE A 62 13.74 -0.33 1.25
C ILE A 62 14.51 -0.04 2.54
N ARG A 63 13.81 0.25 3.64
CA ARG A 63 14.41 0.54 4.94
C ARG A 63 15.21 -0.65 5.47
N ASP A 64 14.64 -1.85 5.38
CA ASP A 64 15.24 -3.07 5.94
C ASP A 64 16.20 -3.75 4.95
N GLN A 65 16.32 -3.26 3.72
CA GLN A 65 17.07 -3.90 2.62
C GLN A 65 16.67 -5.37 2.42
N ARG A 66 15.38 -5.67 2.58
CA ARG A 66 14.84 -7.03 2.51
C ARG A 66 14.04 -7.25 1.23
N GLN A 67 14.08 -8.47 0.72
CA GLN A 67 13.20 -8.90 -0.36
C GLN A 67 11.78 -9.11 0.16
N TRP A 68 10.79 -8.86 -0.69
CA TRP A 68 9.40 -9.09 -0.35
C TRP A 68 9.17 -10.57 -0.07
N THR A 69 8.55 -10.86 1.07
CA THR A 69 8.06 -12.20 1.40
C THR A 69 6.58 -12.13 1.73
N ALA A 70 5.80 -13.14 1.34
CA ALA A 70 4.37 -13.20 1.63
C ALA A 70 4.08 -13.31 3.14
N ARG A 71 5.08 -13.79 3.91
CA ARG A 71 5.05 -13.90 5.36
C ARG A 71 5.34 -12.53 5.98
N PRO A 72 4.55 -12.07 6.96
CA PRO A 72 4.90 -10.86 7.70
C PRO A 72 6.30 -11.05 8.35
N PRO A 73 7.13 -9.99 8.38
CA PRO A 73 8.45 -10.07 9.00
C PRO A 73 8.27 -10.51 10.46
N GLN A 74 8.90 -11.62 10.83
CA GLN A 74 8.92 -12.05 12.23
C GLN A 74 9.86 -11.12 13.01
N PRO A 75 9.41 -10.44 14.07
CA PRO A 75 10.23 -9.49 14.84
C PRO A 75 11.37 -10.11 15.67
N GLY A 76 12.00 -11.20 15.23
CA GLY A 76 12.95 -11.96 16.07
C GLY A 76 14.05 -12.75 15.36
N LEU A 77 14.24 -12.59 14.06
CA LEU A 77 15.35 -13.22 13.34
C LEU A 77 16.17 -12.15 12.61
N THR A 78 16.72 -11.20 13.37
CA THR A 78 17.93 -10.51 12.94
C THR A 78 19.04 -11.56 12.96
N SER A 79 19.32 -12.13 11.79
CA SER A 79 20.49 -12.96 11.57
C SER A 79 21.74 -12.14 11.90
N THR A 80 22.26 -12.29 13.11
CA THR A 80 23.68 -12.08 13.40
C THR A 80 24.43 -13.19 12.68
N ALA A 81 24.98 -12.85 11.51
CA ALA A 81 26.00 -13.62 10.83
C ALA A 81 26.98 -12.62 10.21
#